data_AF-A0A1Y2HAY3-F1
#
_entry.id   AF-A0A1Y2HAY3-F1
#
_cell.length_a   1.000
_cell.length_b   1.000
_cell.length_c   1.000
_cell.angle_alpha   90.00
_cell.angle_beta   90.00
_cell.angle_gamma   90.00
#
_symmetry.space_group_name_H-M   'P 1'
#
loop_
_entity.id
_entity.type
_entity.pdbx_description
1 polymer ?
#
loop_
_entity_poly.entity_id
_entity_poly.type
_entity_poly.pdbx_seq_one_letter_code
_entity_poly.pdbx_strand_id
1 'polypeptide(L)'
;LWTLLHPGGPVLTDTKSEAWTQIGFQGNDPATDFRGMGVYGLDDLTYLARHHAHFASYILKLSHDPISWFSMAIVGINLSAYVISLLRTRRLQWVLYKYTPTRETVHEVYCWVWVRFVEHWTGQDAPLTIMDFEQEFKKVQRKCEEEL
;
A
#
# COMPACT_ATOMS: atom_id res chain seq x y z
N LEU A 1 -12.67 4.58 1.17
CA LEU A 1 -11.85 3.36 1.08
C LEU A 1 -12.70 2.08 1.05
N TRP A 2 -13.42 1.73 2.13
CA TRP A 2 -14.22 0.49 2.22
C TRP A 2 -15.05 0.17 0.97
N THR A 3 -15.91 1.10 0.56
CA THR A 3 -16.80 0.95 -0.61
C THR A 3 -16.04 0.73 -1.93
N LEU A 4 -14.82 1.27 -2.06
CA LEU A 4 -14.01 1.08 -3.26
C LEU A 4 -13.42 -0.34 -3.32
N LEU A 5 -13.05 -0.89 -2.17
CA LEU A 5 -12.47 -2.23 -2.08
C LEU A 5 -13.52 -3.34 -2.03
N HIS A 6 -14.76 -3.01 -1.61
CA HIS A 6 -15.88 -3.94 -1.54
C HIS A 6 -17.09 -3.40 -2.34
N PRO A 7 -16.98 -3.32 -3.69
CA PRO A 7 -18.09 -2.84 -4.52
C PRO A 7 -19.28 -3.81 -4.38
N GLY A 8 -20.46 -3.25 -4.05
CA GLY A 8 -21.67 -4.04 -3.81
C GLY A 8 -21.76 -4.74 -2.44
N GLY A 9 -20.74 -4.57 -1.59
CA GLY A 9 -20.75 -5.02 -0.20
C GLY A 9 -21.57 -4.10 0.73
N PRO A 10 -21.68 -4.45 2.03
CA PRO A 10 -22.37 -3.61 3.00
C PRO A 10 -21.70 -2.25 3.12
N VAL A 11 -22.52 -1.20 3.22
CA VAL A 11 -22.04 0.16 3.49
C VAL A 11 -21.79 0.29 4.99
N LEU A 12 -20.58 0.72 5.35
CA LEU A 12 -20.29 1.06 6.75
C LEU A 12 -20.96 2.39 7.09
N THR A 13 -21.79 2.38 8.13
CA THR A 13 -22.48 3.58 8.65
C THR A 13 -21.67 4.32 9.70
N ASP A 14 -20.72 3.62 10.34
CA ASP A 14 -19.85 4.15 11.37
C ASP A 14 -18.39 4.11 10.93
N THR A 15 -17.60 5.05 11.45
CA THR A 15 -16.15 5.08 11.22
C THR A 15 -15.45 3.90 11.89
N LYS A 16 -16.05 3.32 12.94
CA LYS A 16 -15.53 2.14 13.64
C LYS A 16 -16.31 0.90 13.24
N SER A 17 -15.62 -0.15 12.81
CA SER A 17 -16.22 -1.41 12.40
C SER A 17 -15.17 -2.53 12.39
N GLU A 18 -15.56 -3.75 12.79
CA GLU A 18 -14.70 -4.93 12.64
C GLU A 18 -14.33 -5.20 11.18
N ALA A 19 -15.14 -4.73 10.23
CA ALA A 19 -14.91 -4.80 8.81
C ALA A 19 -13.51 -4.30 8.40
N TRP A 20 -12.98 -3.28 9.09
CA TRP A 20 -11.65 -2.73 8.77
C TRP A 20 -10.51 -3.75 8.88
N THR A 21 -10.65 -4.76 9.74
CA THR A 21 -9.68 -5.85 9.84
C THR A 21 -9.58 -6.68 8.56
N GLN A 22 -10.66 -6.73 7.76
CA GLN A 22 -10.67 -7.42 6.45
C GLN A 22 -9.87 -6.67 5.37
N ILE A 23 -9.57 -5.38 5.56
CA ILE A 23 -8.64 -4.64 4.69
C ILE A 23 -7.21 -4.69 5.29
N GLY A 24 -7.07 -5.27 6.49
CA GLY A 24 -5.80 -5.36 7.20
C GLY A 24 -5.48 -4.14 8.06
N PHE A 25 -6.47 -3.42 8.61
CA PHE A 25 -6.23 -2.51 9.74
C PHE A 25 -6.06 -3.31 11.05
N GLN A 26 -5.35 -2.76 12.05
CA GLN A 26 -5.04 -3.51 13.29
C GLN A 26 -6.22 -3.64 14.25
N GLY A 27 -7.32 -2.93 14.00
CA GLY A 27 -8.51 -2.97 14.83
C GLY A 27 -9.73 -2.42 14.13
N ASN A 28 -10.76 -2.11 14.91
CA ASN A 28 -12.02 -1.58 14.40
C ASN A 28 -11.98 -0.07 14.14
N ASP A 29 -10.96 0.65 14.61
CA ASP A 29 -10.80 2.09 14.42
C ASP A 29 -9.58 2.37 13.53
N PRO A 30 -9.75 2.53 12.20
CA PRO A 30 -8.63 2.69 11.29
C PRO A 30 -7.84 3.99 11.55
N ALA A 31 -8.42 4.96 12.27
CA ALA A 31 -7.72 6.20 12.61
C ALA A 31 -6.47 5.96 13.45
N THR A 32 -6.42 4.87 14.24
CA THR A 32 -5.26 4.57 15.09
C THR A 32 -4.02 4.15 14.31
N ASP A 33 -4.20 3.60 13.11
CA ASP A 33 -3.13 3.13 12.24
C ASP A 33 -2.50 4.27 11.42
N PHE A 34 -3.24 5.35 11.19
CA PHE A 34 -2.76 6.52 10.44
C PHE A 34 -1.90 7.49 11.27
N ARG A 35 -1.32 7.11 12.42
CA ARG A 35 -0.57 8.08 13.26
C ARG A 35 0.62 8.73 12.55
N GLY A 36 1.40 7.95 11.79
CA GLY A 36 2.59 8.43 11.09
C GLY A 36 2.28 9.16 9.78
N MET A 37 1.43 8.57 8.94
CA MET A 37 1.09 9.13 7.63
C MET A 37 -0.15 10.01 7.60
N GLY A 38 -0.96 9.98 8.65
CA GLY A 38 -2.19 10.73 8.75
C GLY A 38 -3.10 10.47 7.56
N VAL A 39 -3.77 11.55 7.14
CA VAL A 39 -4.67 11.57 5.99
C VAL A 39 -3.94 11.23 4.68
N TYR A 40 -2.63 11.43 4.58
CA TYR A 40 -1.88 11.09 3.36
C TYR A 40 -1.90 9.59 3.07
N GLY A 41 -1.70 8.73 4.09
CA GLY A 41 -1.79 7.28 3.89
C GLY A 41 -3.20 6.82 3.49
N LEU A 42 -4.24 7.49 3.98
CA LEU A 42 -5.61 7.23 3.56
C LEU A 42 -5.85 7.67 2.11
N ASP A 43 -5.26 8.80 1.71
CA ASP A 43 -5.34 9.33 0.36
C ASP A 43 -4.65 8.39 -0.64
N ASP A 44 -3.44 7.92 -0.36
CA ASP A 44 -2.70 6.92 -1.15
C ASP A 44 -3.51 5.61 -1.32
N LEU A 45 -4.02 5.03 -0.22
CA LEU A 45 -4.88 3.83 -0.26
C LEU A 45 -6.14 4.06 -1.09
N THR A 46 -6.77 5.23 -0.96
CA THR A 46 -7.97 5.59 -1.72
C THR A 46 -7.65 5.82 -3.19
N TYR A 47 -6.50 6.41 -3.50
CA TYR A 47 -6.03 6.63 -4.86
C TYR A 47 -5.83 5.31 -5.59
N LEU A 48 -5.11 4.36 -4.97
CA LEU A 48 -4.94 3.00 -5.49
C LEU A 48 -6.28 2.32 -5.73
N ALA A 49 -7.18 2.34 -4.75
CA ALA A 49 -8.49 1.68 -4.86
C ALA A 49 -9.40 2.32 -5.94
N ARG A 50 -9.23 3.62 -6.21
CA ARG A 50 -10.06 4.36 -7.18
C ARG A 50 -9.51 4.26 -8.61
N HIS A 51 -8.21 4.45 -8.81
CA HIS A 51 -7.60 4.55 -10.13
C HIS A 51 -7.09 3.20 -10.64
N HIS A 52 -6.73 2.30 -9.72
CA HIS A 52 -6.17 0.98 -10.03
C HIS A 52 -7.01 -0.12 -9.38
N ALA A 53 -8.34 -0.03 -9.49
CA ALA A 53 -9.31 -0.87 -8.76
C ALA A 53 -9.08 -2.38 -8.93
N HIS A 54 -8.76 -2.84 -10.16
CA HIS A 54 -8.44 -4.24 -10.41
C HIS A 54 -7.20 -4.71 -9.65
N PHE A 55 -6.17 -3.87 -9.62
CA PHE A 55 -4.94 -4.17 -8.90
C PHE A 55 -5.15 -4.11 -7.39
N ALA A 56 -5.91 -3.13 -6.89
CA ALA A 56 -6.29 -3.05 -5.49
C ALA A 56 -7.08 -4.29 -5.02
N SER A 57 -8.03 -4.77 -5.82
CA SER A 57 -8.77 -6.01 -5.55
C SER A 57 -7.85 -7.25 -5.59
N TYR A 58 -6.88 -7.27 -6.50
CA TYR A 58 -5.88 -8.33 -6.56
C TYR A 58 -4.99 -8.35 -5.31
N ILE A 59 -4.48 -7.20 -4.88
CA ILE A 59 -3.71 -7.06 -3.62
C ILE A 59 -4.54 -7.54 -2.43
N LEU A 60 -5.81 -7.13 -2.34
CA LEU A 60 -6.70 -7.54 -1.25
C LEU A 60 -6.92 -9.06 -1.23
N LYS A 61 -6.96 -9.72 -2.38
CA LYS A 61 -7.05 -11.18 -2.43
C LYS A 61 -5.74 -11.84 -1.98
N LEU A 62 -4.61 -11.35 -2.47
CA LEU A 62 -3.28 -11.84 -2.08
C LEU A 62 -3.01 -11.66 -0.59
N SER A 63 -3.48 -10.56 -0.01
CA SER A 63 -3.26 -10.24 1.40
C SER A 63 -3.94 -11.24 2.34
N HIS A 64 -4.90 -12.02 1.84
CA HIS A 64 -5.60 -13.08 2.58
C HIS A 64 -5.08 -14.50 2.26
N ASP A 65 -3.93 -14.64 1.60
CA ASP A 65 -3.34 -15.95 1.32
C ASP A 65 -3.11 -16.76 2.63
N PRO A 66 -3.44 -18.06 2.68
CA PRO A 66 -3.34 -18.83 3.94
C PRO A 66 -1.94 -18.86 4.57
N ILE A 67 -0.88 -18.70 3.77
CA ILE A 67 0.52 -18.80 4.22
C ILE A 67 1.19 -17.43 4.12
N SER A 68 1.06 -16.78 2.97
CA SER A 68 1.74 -15.53 2.62
C SER A 68 0.89 -14.29 2.85
N TRP A 69 -0.08 -14.36 3.75
CA TRP A 69 -0.92 -13.21 4.11
C TRP A 69 -0.07 -12.03 4.59
N PHE A 70 -0.61 -10.84 4.39
CA PHE A 70 -0.08 -9.59 4.94
C PHE A 70 -1.22 -8.61 5.17
N SER A 71 -1.00 -7.61 6.01
CA SER A 71 -2.03 -6.61 6.30
C SER A 71 -2.02 -5.50 5.25
N MET A 72 -2.90 -5.58 4.22
CA MET A 72 -2.90 -4.63 3.09
C MET A 72 -2.88 -3.16 3.53
N ALA A 73 -3.73 -2.76 4.48
CA ALA A 73 -3.75 -1.38 4.97
C ALA A 73 -2.43 -0.96 5.64
N ILE A 74 -1.88 -1.78 6.54
CA ILE A 74 -0.62 -1.47 7.23
C ILE A 74 0.56 -1.44 6.27
N VAL A 75 0.64 -2.42 5.37
CA VAL A 75 1.67 -2.43 4.31
C VAL A 75 1.53 -1.17 3.46
N GLY A 76 0.32 -0.81 3.02
CA GLY A 76 0.08 0.41 2.25
C GLY A 76 0.51 1.68 2.97
N ILE A 77 0.18 1.83 4.26
CA ILE A 77 0.63 2.97 5.07
C ILE A 77 2.17 3.02 5.18
N ASN A 78 2.83 1.87 5.30
CA ASN A 78 4.30 1.80 5.30
C ASN A 78 4.88 2.17 3.92
N LEU A 79 4.24 1.77 2.82
CA LEU A 79 4.65 2.17 1.47
C LEU A 79 4.52 3.69 1.28
N SER A 80 3.44 4.31 1.77
CA SER A 80 3.30 5.77 1.78
C SER A 80 4.47 6.45 2.49
N ALA A 81 4.86 5.95 3.67
CA ALA A 81 5.99 6.49 4.42
C ALA A 81 7.31 6.36 3.64
N TYR A 82 7.49 5.26 2.92
CA TYR A 82 8.64 5.05 2.05
C TYR A 82 8.63 6.00 0.84
N VAL A 83 7.52 6.18 0.14
CA VAL A 83 7.41 7.12 -0.99
C VAL A 83 7.73 8.56 -0.55
N ILE A 84 7.22 8.95 0.62
CA ILE A 84 7.54 10.26 1.21
C ILE A 84 9.03 10.37 1.57
N SER A 85 9.69 9.27 2.00
CA SER A 85 11.13 9.28 2.25
C SER A 85 11.93 9.47 0.95
N LEU A 86 11.53 8.84 -0.16
CA LEU A 86 12.12 9.03 -1.48
C LEU A 86 11.98 10.49 -1.96
N LEU A 87 10.81 11.10 -1.71
CA LEU A 87 10.57 12.50 -2.03
C LEU A 87 11.49 13.43 -1.21
N ARG A 88 11.57 13.23 0.11
CA ARG A 88 12.40 14.04 1.02
C ARG A 88 13.89 13.91 0.74
N THR A 89 14.34 12.71 0.36
CA THR A 89 15.74 12.42 0.01
C THR A 89 16.08 12.75 -1.45
N ARG A 90 15.15 13.38 -2.19
CA ARG A 90 15.32 13.80 -3.59
C ARG A 90 15.60 12.65 -4.57
N ARG A 91 15.24 11.42 -4.22
CA ARG A 91 15.33 10.25 -5.10
C ARG A 91 14.32 10.29 -6.24
N LEU A 92 13.22 11.02 -6.08
CA LEU A 92 12.18 11.16 -7.13
C LEU A 92 12.42 12.33 -8.09
N GLN A 93 13.55 13.06 -8.01
CA GLN A 93 13.76 14.27 -8.81
C GLN A 93 13.69 14.00 -10.32
N TRP A 94 14.29 12.91 -10.79
CA TRP A 94 14.23 12.57 -12.20
C TRP A 94 12.80 12.20 -12.65
N VAL A 95 12.07 11.43 -11.84
CA VAL A 95 10.65 11.10 -12.10
C VAL A 95 9.80 12.37 -12.16
N LEU A 96 9.95 13.28 -11.19
CA LEU A 96 9.23 14.55 -11.13
C LEU A 96 9.63 15.56 -12.21
N TYR A 97 10.83 15.40 -12.80
CA TYR A 97 11.28 16.20 -13.95
C TYR A 97 10.75 15.63 -15.27
N LYS A 98 10.78 14.29 -15.41
CA LYS A 98 10.30 13.58 -16.60
C LYS A 98 8.79 13.66 -16.74
N TYR A 99 8.08 13.55 -15.62
CA TYR A 99 6.64 13.73 -15.51
C TYR A 99 6.32 15.09 -14.89
N THR A 100 5.05 15.41 -14.64
CA THR A 100 4.66 16.68 -14.03
C THR A 100 4.73 16.58 -12.50
N PRO A 101 5.38 17.51 -11.78
CA PRO A 101 5.52 17.45 -10.32
C PRO A 101 4.20 17.75 -9.60
N THR A 102 3.32 16.76 -9.59
CA THR A 102 1.95 16.82 -9.07
C THR A 102 1.77 15.81 -7.97
N ARG A 103 0.72 15.99 -7.15
CA ARG A 103 0.35 15.01 -6.12
C ARG A 103 0.00 13.66 -6.75
N GLU A 104 -0.67 13.69 -7.88
CA GLU A 104 -1.03 12.52 -8.68
C GLU A 104 0.21 11.74 -9.14
N THR A 105 1.29 12.42 -9.52
CA THR A 105 2.55 11.74 -9.88
C THR A 105 3.17 11.02 -8.68
N VAL A 106 3.10 11.61 -7.49
CA VAL A 106 3.57 10.93 -6.26
C VAL A 106 2.67 9.73 -5.92
N HIS A 107 1.36 9.85 -6.13
CA HIS A 107 0.41 8.73 -6.01
C HIS A 107 0.69 7.59 -6.98
N GLU A 108 1.07 7.90 -8.23
CA GLU A 108 1.48 6.88 -9.19
C GLU A 108 2.80 6.20 -8.78
N VAL A 109 3.75 6.93 -8.18
CA VAL A 109 4.94 6.32 -7.58
C VAL A 109 4.55 5.36 -6.46
N TYR A 110 3.58 5.72 -5.62
CA TYR A 110 3.04 4.81 -4.61
C TYR A 110 2.44 3.53 -5.21
N CYS A 111 1.67 3.65 -6.28
CA CYS A 111 1.11 2.50 -6.99
C CYS A 111 2.22 1.63 -7.62
N TRP A 112 3.27 2.25 -8.15
CA TRP A 112 4.45 1.54 -8.67
C TRP A 112 5.22 0.80 -7.58
N VAL A 113 5.43 1.40 -6.39
CA VAL A 113 6.05 0.70 -5.25
C VAL A 113 5.19 -0.51 -4.82
N TRP A 114 3.86 -0.39 -4.84
CA TRP A 114 2.97 -1.54 -4.60
C TRP A 114 3.19 -2.67 -5.61
N VAL A 115 3.32 -2.36 -6.90
CA VAL A 115 3.66 -3.35 -7.93
C VAL A 115 4.97 -4.05 -7.58
N ARG A 116 6.01 -3.30 -7.24
CA ARG A 116 7.31 -3.87 -6.84
C ARG A 116 7.22 -4.74 -5.60
N PHE A 117 6.42 -4.34 -4.61
CA PHE A 117 6.17 -5.15 -3.42
C PHE A 117 5.48 -6.46 -3.78
N VAL A 118 4.39 -6.42 -4.56
CA VAL A 118 3.64 -7.62 -4.94
C VAL A 118 4.47 -8.57 -5.78
N GLU A 119 5.15 -8.07 -6.82
CA GLU A 119 6.04 -8.87 -7.67
C GLU A 119 7.10 -9.59 -6.84
N HIS A 120 7.70 -8.89 -5.86
CA HIS A 120 8.68 -9.47 -4.96
C HIS A 120 8.04 -10.49 -4.02
N TRP A 121 6.88 -10.18 -3.45
CA TRP A 121 6.22 -11.02 -2.45
C TRP A 121 5.72 -12.34 -3.04
N THR A 122 5.17 -12.31 -4.27
CA THR A 122 4.64 -13.50 -4.94
C THR A 122 5.67 -14.22 -5.80
N GLY A 123 6.82 -13.59 -6.09
CA GLY A 123 7.85 -14.11 -6.99
C GLY A 123 8.89 -15.01 -6.32
N GLN A 124 8.76 -15.31 -5.03
CA GLN A 124 9.72 -16.17 -4.32
C GLN A 124 9.44 -17.65 -4.58
N ASP A 125 10.51 -18.46 -4.65
CA ASP A 125 10.42 -19.91 -4.82
C ASP A 125 9.74 -20.60 -3.62
N ALA A 126 9.91 -20.03 -2.42
CA ALA A 126 9.26 -20.47 -1.20
C ALA A 126 8.26 -19.40 -0.72
N PRO A 127 7.08 -19.79 -0.22
CA PRO A 127 6.11 -18.84 0.27
C PRO A 127 6.68 -18.05 1.45
N LEU A 128 6.58 -16.73 1.38
CA LEU A 128 6.99 -15.83 2.46
C LEU A 128 5.93 -15.82 3.55
N THR A 129 6.34 -15.52 4.77
CA THR A 129 5.41 -15.32 5.89
C THR A 129 5.51 -13.89 6.40
N ILE A 130 4.57 -13.50 7.25
CA ILE A 130 4.62 -12.20 7.93
C ILE A 130 5.92 -11.97 8.73
N MET A 131 6.60 -13.05 9.14
CA MET A 131 7.88 -12.97 9.86
C MET A 131 9.02 -12.46 8.97
N ASP A 132 8.92 -12.69 7.66
CA ASP A 132 9.93 -12.29 6.68
C ASP A 132 9.76 -10.83 6.23
N PHE A 133 8.62 -10.21 6.59
CA PHE A 133 8.19 -8.93 6.04
C PHE A 133 9.25 -7.83 6.14
N GLU A 134 9.86 -7.62 7.31
CA GLU A 134 10.82 -6.52 7.47
C GLU A 134 12.07 -6.70 6.57
N GLN A 135 12.57 -7.93 6.46
CA GLN A 135 13.74 -8.23 5.65
C GLN A 135 13.42 -8.09 4.16
N GLU A 136 12.30 -8.65 3.71
CA GLU A 136 11.89 -8.62 2.31
C GLU A 136 11.51 -7.20 1.89
N PHE A 137 10.86 -6.44 2.77
CA PHE A 137 10.51 -5.06 2.49
C PHE A 137 11.74 -4.17 2.27
N LYS A 138 12.81 -4.36 3.05
CA LYS A 138 14.10 -3.67 2.82
C LYS A 138 14.73 -4.01 1.46
N LYS A 139 14.55 -5.25 0.97
CA LYS A 139 15.01 -5.64 -0.38
C LYS A 139 14.20 -4.92 -1.47
N VAL A 140 12.88 -4.85 -1.31
CA VAL A 140 12.01 -4.08 -2.22
C VAL A 140 12.43 -2.62 -2.28
N GLN A 141 12.67 -1.99 -1.12
CA GLN A 141 13.13 -0.60 -1.05
C GLN A 141 14.47 -0.40 -1.78
N ARG A 142 15.44 -1.29 -1.57
CA ARG A 142 16.74 -1.23 -2.26
C ARG A 142 16.57 -1.33 -3.77
N LYS A 143 15.79 -2.30 -4.25
CA LYS A 143 15.52 -2.47 -5.68
C LYS A 143 14.85 -1.25 -6.29
N CYS A 144 13.89 -0.65 -5.59
CA CYS A 144 13.24 0.58 -6.03
C CYS A 144 14.24 1.74 -6.14
N GLU A 145 15.17 1.88 -5.19
CA GLU A 145 16.20 2.92 -5.24
C GLU A 145 17.23 2.73 -6.36
N GLU A 146 17.47 1.49 -6.80
CA GLU A 146 18.36 1.18 -7.94
C GLU A 146 17.70 1.51 -9.29
N GLU A 147 16.37 1.53 -9.35
CA GLU A 147 15.59 1.82 -10.56
C GLU A 147 15.25 3.31 -10.75
N LEU A 148 15.52 4.16 -9.74
CA LEU A 148 15.24 5.60 -9.70
C LEU A 148 16.46 6.48 -9.99
#